data_AF-A0A3B9Y6N1-F1
#
_entry.id   AF-A0A3B9Y6N1-F1
#
_cell.length_a   1.000
_cell.length_b   1.000
_cell.length_c   1.000
_cell.angle_alpha   90.00
_cell.angle_beta   90.00
_cell.angle_gamma   90.00
#
_symmetry.space_group_name_H-M   'P 1'
#
loop_
_entity.id
_entity.type
_entity.pdbx_description
1 polymer ?
#
loop_
_entity_poly.entity_id
_entity_poly.type
_entity_poly.pdbx_seq_one_letter_code
_entity_poly.pdbx_strand_id
1 'polypeptide(L)'
;MKTPRKKVASMALLLVVLTIGLTSPLLTILSTLLQPKEAADLNLSTQLISLLAGHWGSVFLQTEVAISASALLVFASNTAIIGAYHVFMALSRMEFFPAIVLQRNKLRGTPHYSIALATAIPIAVLLLVKGNITTLGDMYAFGLLGAFTLTCLGLDLVRYRERKAIRAKRYQPSAVQTDNGNESLPAHEDLETTSLSTRQQDTLNRDTFAGISQRQDTVSTQTNQSPKISLWSTIDFWLGILTTALVMIAWSTNLVYKPLATAFGGSVASVGMLVAYVNYMQHKRGGRTPVMITGVEGRLPGSILAVLTNRNGHNEAVIRTAITNAEGHPVVFLYVTDRKPQTTRTPSMFEVVDPYLDDLQAKEYFGKAENLAQKAKISRRFVYRQQEPGTVSRVWQAVHPRDTVIAAENASECEDINPDRIRYELTSSGKVAHMLKHW
;
A
#
# COMPACT_ATOMS: atom_id res chain seq x y z
N MET A 1 -13.81 -10.94 12.69
CA MET A 1 -14.63 -9.71 12.54
C MET A 1 -15.26 -9.70 11.17
N LYS A 2 -16.55 -9.32 11.06
CA LYS A 2 -17.22 -9.09 9.77
C LYS A 2 -16.45 -7.99 9.01
N THR A 3 -16.20 -8.18 7.72
CA THR A 3 -15.49 -7.20 6.87
C THR A 3 -16.10 -5.81 7.07
N PRO A 4 -15.34 -4.79 7.51
CA PRO A 4 -15.90 -3.47 7.71
C PRO A 4 -16.37 -2.94 6.35
N ARG A 5 -17.68 -2.85 6.18
CA ARG A 5 -18.26 -2.12 5.05
C ARG A 5 -17.81 -0.67 5.19
N LYS A 6 -17.32 -0.05 4.11
CA LYS A 6 -16.80 1.34 4.05
C LYS A 6 -17.59 2.34 4.90
N LYS A 7 -18.92 2.20 4.92
CA LYS A 7 -19.84 3.01 5.74
C LYS A 7 -19.61 2.88 7.26
N VAL A 8 -19.40 1.67 7.77
CA VAL A 8 -19.20 1.40 9.20
C VAL A 8 -17.88 2.00 9.69
N ALA A 9 -16.79 1.80 8.94
CA ALA A 9 -15.49 2.38 9.30
C ALA A 9 -15.54 3.91 9.31
N SER A 10 -16.19 4.51 8.30
CA SER A 10 -16.36 5.96 8.23
C SER A 10 -17.21 6.50 9.39
N MET A 11 -18.29 5.80 9.76
CA MET A 11 -19.15 6.21 10.86
C MET A 11 -18.44 6.08 12.22
N ALA A 12 -17.68 4.99 12.41
CA ALA A 12 -16.86 4.81 13.60
C ALA A 12 -15.83 5.93 13.76
N LEU A 13 -15.10 6.26 12.68
CA LEU A 13 -14.13 7.37 12.70
C LEU A 13 -14.81 8.71 13.00
N LEU A 14 -15.96 8.98 12.40
CA LEU A 14 -16.73 10.20 12.66
C LEU A 14 -17.13 10.30 14.13
N LEU A 15 -17.64 9.21 14.71
CA LEU A 15 -18.01 9.17 16.14
C LEU A 15 -16.80 9.43 17.04
N VAL A 16 -15.63 8.85 16.72
CA VAL A 16 -14.40 9.09 17.48
C VAL A 16 -13.96 10.56 17.39
N VAL A 17 -13.99 11.15 16.19
CA VAL A 17 -13.64 12.56 16.00
C VAL A 17 -14.62 13.47 16.75
N LEU A 18 -15.92 13.18 16.69
CA LEU A 18 -16.94 13.94 17.40
C LEU A 18 -16.77 13.85 18.92
N THR A 19 -16.54 12.65 19.46
CA THR A 19 -16.39 12.47 20.92
C THR A 19 -15.12 13.12 21.43
N ILE A 20 -13.97 12.96 20.76
CA ILE A 20 -12.71 13.63 21.15
C ILE A 20 -12.83 15.14 20.98
N GLY A 21 -13.42 15.59 19.86
CA GLY A 21 -13.60 17.01 19.55
C GLY A 21 -14.51 17.75 20.53
N LEU A 22 -15.47 17.05 21.15
CA LEU A 22 -16.35 17.62 22.17
C LEU A 22 -15.79 17.47 23.59
N THR A 23 -15.29 16.28 23.94
CA THR A 23 -14.87 15.98 25.32
C THR A 23 -13.57 16.68 25.70
N SER A 24 -12.59 16.79 24.78
CA SER A 24 -11.30 17.42 25.09
C SER A 24 -11.42 18.90 25.44
N PRO A 25 -12.09 19.76 24.65
CA PRO A 25 -12.31 21.16 25.03
C PRO A 25 -13.15 21.28 26.30
N LEU A 26 -14.19 20.47 26.46
CA LEU A 26 -15.04 20.51 27.66
C LEU A 26 -14.25 20.19 28.93
N LEU A 27 -13.46 19.12 28.92
CA LEU A 27 -12.60 18.74 30.05
C LEU A 27 -11.53 19.81 30.31
N THR A 28 -10.98 20.42 29.27
CA THR A 28 -10.01 21.52 29.40
C THR A 28 -10.65 22.73 30.06
N ILE A 29 -11.84 23.14 29.62
CA ILE A 29 -12.60 24.24 30.21
C ILE A 29 -12.91 23.97 31.68
N LEU A 30 -13.45 22.79 32.00
CA LEU A 30 -13.77 22.41 33.38
C LEU A 30 -12.51 22.40 34.26
N SER A 31 -11.43 21.77 33.80
CA SER A 31 -10.19 21.66 34.59
C SER A 31 -9.53 23.02 34.83
N THR A 32 -9.45 23.87 33.80
CA THR A 32 -8.79 25.18 33.91
C THR A 32 -9.61 26.21 34.71
N LEU A 33 -10.94 26.16 34.62
CA LEU A 33 -11.81 27.05 35.41
C LEU A 33 -11.93 26.63 36.87
N LEU A 34 -11.96 25.32 37.16
CA LEU A 34 -12.13 24.80 38.52
C LEU A 34 -10.81 24.69 39.30
N GLN A 35 -9.67 24.56 38.61
CA GLN A 35 -8.34 24.39 39.21
C GLN A 35 -7.27 25.28 38.54
N PRO A 36 -7.39 26.61 38.65
CA PRO A 36 -6.49 27.53 37.97
C PRO A 36 -5.05 27.50 38.52
N LYS A 37 -4.86 27.15 39.80
CA LYS A 37 -3.53 27.09 40.42
C LYS A 37 -2.79 25.82 40.02
N GLU A 38 -3.50 24.69 40.09
CA GLU A 38 -2.99 23.37 39.77
C GLU A 38 -2.76 23.22 38.26
N ALA A 39 -3.55 23.91 37.42
CA ALA A 39 -3.34 23.97 35.98
C ALA A 39 -2.11 24.80 35.59
N ALA A 40 -1.71 25.77 36.41
CA ALA A 40 -0.50 26.56 36.20
C ALA A 40 0.78 25.80 36.61
N ASP A 41 0.65 24.82 37.51
CA ASP A 41 1.78 24.02 38.00
C ASP A 41 2.16 22.89 37.05
N LEU A 42 3.45 22.79 36.69
CA LEU A 42 3.95 21.82 35.71
C LEU A 42 3.67 20.36 36.09
N ASN A 43 3.77 20.02 37.38
CA ASN A 43 3.57 18.66 37.86
C ASN A 43 2.08 18.33 38.05
N LEU A 44 1.32 19.27 38.62
CA LEU A 44 -0.11 19.07 38.93
C LEU A 44 -0.99 19.12 37.68
N SER A 45 -0.56 19.85 36.65
CA SER A 45 -1.24 19.90 35.34
C SER A 45 -1.42 18.51 34.70
N THR A 46 -0.56 17.55 35.04
CA THR A 46 -0.66 16.16 34.55
C THR A 46 -1.69 15.31 35.30
N GLN A 47 -2.17 15.80 36.44
CA GLN A 47 -3.07 15.08 37.35
C GLN A 47 -4.46 15.75 37.46
N LEU A 48 -4.72 16.79 36.66
CA LEU A 48 -5.94 17.62 36.75
C LEU A 48 -7.23 16.82 36.81
N ILE A 49 -7.36 15.76 36.01
CA ILE A 49 -8.57 14.94 35.99
C ILE A 49 -8.78 14.23 37.35
N SER A 50 -7.71 13.70 37.94
CA SER A 50 -7.78 13.04 39.24
C SER A 50 -7.98 14.03 40.39
N LEU A 51 -7.34 15.21 40.33
CA LEU A 51 -7.53 16.29 41.30
C LEU A 51 -8.96 16.84 41.24
N LEU A 52 -9.54 16.92 40.03
CA LEU A 52 -10.93 17.32 39.85
C LEU A 52 -11.89 16.32 40.46
N ALA A 53 -11.62 15.04 40.29
CA ALA A 53 -12.36 13.97 40.95
C ALA A 53 -12.23 14.04 42.48
N GLY A 54 -11.04 14.36 43.00
CA GLY A 54 -10.79 14.50 44.43
C GLY A 54 -11.55 15.65 45.08
N HIS A 55 -11.62 16.78 44.38
CA HIS A 55 -12.32 17.97 44.86
C HIS A 55 -13.82 17.71 45.11
N TRP A 56 -14.46 16.85 44.30
CA TRP A 56 -15.91 16.58 44.38
C TRP A 56 -16.28 15.25 45.02
N GLY A 57 -15.39 14.25 44.94
CA GLY A 57 -15.66 12.86 45.32
C GLY A 57 -14.71 12.28 46.36
N SER A 58 -13.93 13.13 47.05
CA SER A 58 -12.91 12.74 48.03
C SER A 58 -11.73 11.96 47.46
N VAL A 59 -10.78 11.62 48.33
CA VAL A 59 -9.54 10.88 47.99
C VAL A 59 -9.83 9.52 47.33
N PHE A 60 -10.96 8.89 47.65
CA PHE A 60 -11.35 7.62 47.03
C PHE A 60 -11.59 7.77 45.53
N LEU A 61 -12.40 8.76 45.11
CA LEU A 61 -12.68 8.99 43.70
C LEU A 61 -11.44 9.49 42.94
N GLN A 62 -10.62 10.33 43.57
CA GLN A 62 -9.32 10.73 43.02
C GLN A 62 -8.44 9.51 42.69
N THR A 63 -8.32 8.59 43.65
CA THR A 63 -7.47 7.40 43.51
C THR A 63 -8.03 6.44 42.44
N GLU A 64 -9.33 6.22 42.42
CA GLU A 64 -9.99 5.40 41.40
C GLU A 64 -9.77 5.95 39.99
N VAL A 65 -9.96 7.26 39.80
CA VAL A 65 -9.73 7.95 38.52
C VAL A 65 -8.26 7.87 38.12
N ALA A 66 -7.32 8.04 39.05
CA ALA A 66 -5.90 7.92 38.78
C ALA A 66 -5.51 6.48 38.35
N ILE A 67 -6.05 5.45 39.02
CA ILE A 67 -5.81 4.04 38.66
C ILE A 67 -6.39 3.74 37.28
N SER A 68 -7.62 4.20 37.01
CA SER A 68 -8.31 3.99 35.74
C SER A 68 -7.58 4.68 34.57
N ALA A 69 -7.17 5.94 34.76
CA ALA A 69 -6.40 6.69 33.77
C ALA A 69 -5.02 6.03 33.51
N SER A 70 -4.36 5.56 34.57
CA SER A 70 -3.09 4.83 34.45
C SER A 70 -3.25 3.53 33.66
N ALA A 71 -4.31 2.76 33.92
CA ALA A 71 -4.61 1.54 33.16
C ALA A 71 -4.86 1.85 31.67
N LEU A 72 -5.59 2.91 31.35
CA LEU A 72 -5.81 3.35 29.97
C LEU A 72 -4.50 3.73 29.26
N LEU A 73 -3.57 4.42 29.92
CA LEU A 73 -2.25 4.75 29.37
C LEU A 73 -1.40 3.51 29.09
N VAL A 74 -1.47 2.48 29.95
CA VAL A 74 -0.80 1.19 29.73
C VAL A 74 -1.38 0.49 28.49
N PHE A 75 -2.70 0.46 28.33
CA PHE A 75 -3.33 -0.11 27.13
C PHE A 75 -3.00 0.67 25.84
N ALA A 76 -2.95 1.99 25.91
CA ALA A 76 -2.52 2.84 24.81
C ALA A 76 -1.06 2.51 24.40
N SER A 77 -0.17 2.34 25.38
CA SER A 77 1.23 1.98 25.15
C SER A 77 1.37 0.60 24.48
N ASN A 78 0.59 -0.40 24.92
CA ASN A 78 0.56 -1.72 24.27
C ASN A 78 0.13 -1.62 22.80
N THR A 79 -0.90 -0.82 22.51
CA THR A 79 -1.37 -0.57 21.14
C THR A 79 -0.29 0.11 20.28
N ALA A 80 0.43 1.09 20.86
CA ALA A 80 1.53 1.77 20.18
C ALA A 80 2.70 0.83 19.87
N ILE A 81 3.08 -0.05 20.80
CA ILE A 81 4.11 -1.07 20.58
C ILE A 81 3.71 -1.99 19.43
N ILE A 82 2.44 -2.44 19.40
CA ILE A 82 1.92 -3.29 18.34
C ILE A 82 2.03 -2.61 16.97
N GLY A 83 1.61 -1.34 16.88
CA GLY A 83 1.74 -0.55 15.66
C GLY A 83 3.20 -0.38 15.23
N ALA A 84 4.09 0.00 16.15
CA ALA A 84 5.48 0.30 15.86
C ALA A 84 6.24 -0.92 15.32
N TYR A 85 6.13 -2.10 15.95
CA TYR A 85 6.85 -3.28 15.47
C TYR A 85 6.35 -3.72 14.08
N HIS A 86 5.05 -3.54 13.77
CA HIS A 86 4.52 -3.83 12.44
C HIS A 86 5.09 -2.89 11.37
N VAL A 87 5.29 -1.61 11.71
CA VAL A 87 5.97 -0.66 10.82
C VAL A 87 7.42 -1.08 10.57
N PHE A 88 8.18 -1.45 11.59
CA PHE A 88 9.56 -1.92 11.41
C PHE A 88 9.66 -3.18 10.56
N MET A 89 8.76 -4.14 10.76
CA MET A 89 8.67 -5.31 9.90
C MET A 89 8.31 -4.93 8.45
N ALA A 90 7.36 -4.01 8.25
CA ALA A 90 6.97 -3.57 6.91
C ALA A 90 8.15 -2.90 6.17
N LEU A 91 8.88 -2.01 6.84
CA LEU A 91 10.07 -1.36 6.26
C LEU A 91 11.17 -2.37 5.93
N SER A 92 11.36 -3.38 6.77
CA SER A 92 12.34 -4.45 6.52
C SER A 92 11.93 -5.35 5.36
N ARG A 93 10.63 -5.67 5.23
CA ARG A 93 10.08 -6.39 4.08
C ARG A 93 10.25 -5.60 2.78
N MET A 94 10.23 -4.28 2.83
CA MET A 94 10.50 -3.41 1.69
C MET A 94 11.99 -3.14 1.46
N GLU A 95 12.89 -3.85 2.17
CA GLU A 95 14.36 -3.71 2.06
C GLU A 95 14.91 -2.33 2.47
N PHE A 96 14.10 -1.49 3.13
CA PHE A 96 14.51 -0.19 3.68
C PHE A 96 15.08 -0.29 5.10
N PHE A 97 14.96 -1.45 5.75
CA PHE A 97 15.42 -1.67 7.12
C PHE A 97 16.08 -3.06 7.27
N PRO A 98 17.01 -3.29 8.21
CA PRO A 98 17.80 -4.52 8.25
C PRO A 98 16.94 -5.79 8.40
N ALA A 99 17.26 -6.83 7.62
CA ALA A 99 16.50 -8.08 7.61
C ALA A 99 16.47 -8.82 8.97
N ILE A 100 17.40 -8.53 9.89
CA ILE A 100 17.45 -9.09 11.25
C ILE A 100 16.14 -8.82 12.01
N VAL A 101 15.48 -7.70 11.72
CA VAL A 101 14.24 -7.27 12.36
C VAL A 101 13.07 -8.20 12.03
N LEU A 102 13.13 -8.89 10.89
CA LEU A 102 12.15 -9.90 10.48
C LEU A 102 12.34 -11.25 11.16
N GLN A 103 13.46 -11.48 11.86
CA GLN A 103 13.73 -12.77 12.48
C GLN A 103 12.73 -13.05 13.60
N ARG A 104 12.10 -14.22 13.50
CA ARG A 104 11.13 -14.71 14.47
C ARG A 104 11.76 -15.80 15.34
N ASN A 105 11.40 -15.81 16.61
CA ASN A 105 11.82 -16.86 17.51
C ASN A 105 11.11 -18.18 17.15
N LYS A 106 11.84 -19.30 17.13
CA LYS A 106 11.31 -20.63 16.77
C LYS A 106 10.26 -21.15 17.76
N LEU A 107 10.33 -20.73 19.03
CA LEU A 107 9.50 -21.29 20.10
C LEU A 107 8.09 -20.65 20.20
N ARG A 108 7.96 -19.36 19.89
CA ARG A 108 6.69 -18.61 19.97
C ARG A 108 6.27 -17.94 18.67
N GLY A 109 7.10 -17.99 17.62
CA GLY A 109 6.83 -17.35 16.34
C GLY A 109 6.81 -15.81 16.40
N THR A 110 7.25 -15.19 17.50
CA THR A 110 7.18 -13.75 17.71
C THR A 110 8.40 -13.02 17.13
N PRO A 111 8.22 -11.82 16.54
CA PRO A 111 9.31 -10.99 16.03
C PRO A 111 10.02 -10.24 17.17
N HIS A 112 10.76 -10.98 17.98
CA HIS A 112 11.42 -10.47 19.19
C HIS A 112 12.32 -9.24 18.94
N TYR A 113 13.10 -9.19 17.86
CA TYR A 113 13.91 -8.00 17.56
C TYR A 113 13.07 -6.77 17.21
N SER A 114 11.96 -6.94 16.47
CA SER A 114 11.05 -5.84 16.18
C SER A 114 10.39 -5.29 17.45
N ILE A 115 9.96 -6.19 18.34
CA ILE A 115 9.35 -5.82 19.63
C ILE A 115 10.39 -5.13 20.53
N ALA A 116 11.59 -5.69 20.63
CA ALA A 116 12.68 -5.12 21.42
C ALA A 116 13.06 -3.71 20.93
N LEU A 117 13.07 -3.48 19.61
CA LEU A 117 13.34 -2.16 19.05
C LEU A 117 12.19 -1.19 19.33
N ALA A 118 10.94 -1.65 19.21
CA ALA A 118 9.73 -0.87 19.52
C ALA A 118 9.61 -0.48 21.00
N THR A 119 10.24 -1.20 21.93
CA THR A 119 10.28 -0.86 23.36
C THR A 119 11.55 -0.11 23.76
N ALA A 120 12.71 -0.54 23.27
CA ALA A 120 14.00 0.03 23.65
C ALA A 120 14.15 1.49 23.19
N ILE A 121 13.66 1.85 21.99
CA ILE A 121 13.75 3.23 21.50
C ILE A 121 12.95 4.20 22.40
N PRO A 122 11.65 3.98 22.69
CA PRO A 122 10.92 4.84 23.63
C PRO A 122 11.56 4.91 25.02
N ILE A 123 12.09 3.79 25.54
CA ILE A 123 12.80 3.78 26.83
C ILE A 123 14.04 4.67 26.78
N ALA A 124 14.86 4.55 25.74
CA ALA A 124 16.05 5.38 25.56
C ALA A 124 15.69 6.87 25.50
N VAL A 125 14.61 7.23 24.78
CA VAL A 125 14.11 8.61 24.70
C VAL A 125 13.66 9.11 26.08
N LEU A 126 12.93 8.29 26.84
CA LEU A 126 12.47 8.65 28.18
C LEU A 126 13.64 8.94 29.14
N LEU A 127 14.71 8.13 29.06
CA LEU A 127 15.93 8.33 29.84
C LEU A 127 16.66 9.61 29.42
N LEU A 128 16.78 9.88 28.11
CA LEU A 128 17.43 11.08 27.58
C LEU A 128 16.72 12.37 28.00
N VAL A 129 15.39 12.36 28.01
CA VAL A 129 14.56 13.53 28.38
C VAL A 129 14.41 13.67 29.90
N LYS A 130 14.95 12.73 30.69
CA LYS A 130 14.86 12.69 32.17
C LYS A 130 13.42 12.81 32.68
N GLY A 131 12.46 12.26 31.94
CA GLY A 131 11.04 12.33 32.28
C GLY A 131 10.37 13.71 32.14
N ASN A 132 10.99 14.69 31.45
CA ASN A 132 10.31 15.97 31.17
C ASN A 132 9.17 15.79 30.16
N ILE A 133 7.93 15.87 30.65
CA ILE A 133 6.72 15.61 29.87
C ILE A 133 6.48 16.69 28.81
N THR A 134 6.84 17.95 29.07
CA THR A 134 6.71 19.04 28.10
C THR A 134 7.61 18.81 26.89
N THR A 135 8.88 18.49 27.13
CA THR A 135 9.83 18.18 26.04
C THR A 135 9.41 16.92 25.28
N LEU A 136 8.94 15.89 26.00
CA LEU A 136 8.45 14.66 25.38
C LEU A 136 7.21 14.92 24.52
N GLY A 137 6.29 15.77 24.98
CA GLY A 137 5.11 16.22 24.23
C GLY A 137 5.48 17.00 22.97
N ASP A 138 6.45 17.92 23.07
CA ASP A 138 6.96 18.68 21.91
C ASP A 138 7.59 17.74 20.86
N MET A 139 8.38 16.75 21.30
CA MET A 139 8.99 15.74 20.43
C MET A 139 7.94 14.83 19.76
N TYR A 140 6.91 14.43 20.50
CA TYR A 140 5.79 13.66 19.97
C TYR A 140 5.02 14.46 18.91
N ALA A 141 4.69 15.72 19.21
CA ALA A 141 3.99 16.61 18.29
C ALA A 141 4.79 16.84 17.00
N PHE A 142 6.11 17.02 17.11
CA PHE A 142 7.00 17.13 15.97
C PHE A 142 6.91 15.90 15.05
N GLY A 143 7.02 14.69 15.62
CA GLY A 143 6.98 13.44 14.86
C GLY A 143 5.63 13.18 14.21
N LEU A 144 4.53 13.39 14.95
CA LEU A 144 3.17 13.20 14.46
C LEU A 144 2.84 14.19 13.34
N LEU A 145 3.11 15.48 13.53
CA LEU A 145 2.86 16.49 12.50
C LEU A 145 3.69 16.22 11.25
N GLY A 146 4.97 15.85 11.41
CA GLY A 146 5.83 15.49 10.27
C GLY A 146 5.34 14.24 9.51
N ALA A 147 4.82 13.23 10.20
CA ALA A 147 4.23 12.07 9.54
C ALA A 147 2.94 12.42 8.78
N PHE A 148 2.09 13.29 9.36
CA PHE A 148 0.89 13.76 8.70
C PHE A 148 1.16 14.68 7.53
N THR A 149 2.14 15.58 7.58
CA THR A 149 2.51 16.40 6.42
C THR A 149 2.91 15.53 5.23
N LEU A 150 3.77 14.53 5.44
CA LEU A 150 4.18 13.60 4.38
C LEU A 150 3.01 12.77 3.84
N THR A 151 2.12 12.32 4.72
CA THR A 151 0.93 11.54 4.33
C THR A 151 -0.04 12.39 3.50
N CYS A 152 -0.35 13.59 3.96
CA CYS A 152 -1.22 14.53 3.27
C CYS A 152 -0.65 14.94 1.90
N LEU A 153 0.64 15.28 1.85
CA LEU A 153 1.33 15.61 0.60
C LEU A 153 1.32 14.42 -0.38
N GLY A 154 1.61 13.20 0.12
CA GLY A 154 1.56 11.99 -0.69
C GLY A 154 0.18 11.73 -1.31
N LEU A 155 -0.89 11.86 -0.52
CA LEU A 155 -2.27 11.71 -1.01
C LEU A 155 -2.65 12.79 -2.01
N ASP A 156 -2.24 14.03 -1.80
CA ASP A 156 -2.51 15.13 -2.74
C ASP A 156 -1.77 14.93 -4.07
N LEU A 157 -0.52 14.44 -4.02
CA LEU A 157 0.23 14.09 -5.22
C LEU A 157 -0.44 12.95 -6.00
N VAL A 158 -0.93 11.92 -5.31
CA VAL A 158 -1.69 10.82 -5.94
C VAL A 158 -2.96 11.35 -6.59
N ARG A 159 -3.78 12.11 -5.86
CA ARG A 159 -5.01 12.74 -6.38
C ARG A 159 -4.74 13.63 -7.59
N TYR A 160 -3.64 14.38 -7.57
CA TYR A 160 -3.22 15.21 -8.70
C TYR A 160 -2.85 14.37 -9.91
N ARG A 161 -2.07 13.31 -9.73
CA ARG A 161 -1.67 12.37 -10.81
C ARG A 161 -2.88 11.67 -11.42
N GLU A 162 -3.81 11.19 -10.61
CA GLU A 162 -5.06 10.56 -11.07
C GLU A 162 -5.91 11.54 -11.90
N ARG A 163 -6.08 12.77 -11.44
CA ARG A 163 -6.78 13.82 -12.19
C ARG A 163 -6.11 14.11 -13.53
N LYS A 164 -4.78 14.20 -13.55
CA LYS A 164 -4.02 14.40 -14.79
C LYS A 164 -4.22 13.22 -15.76
N ALA A 165 -4.21 11.99 -15.27
CA ALA A 165 -4.46 10.79 -16.07
C ALA A 165 -5.89 10.76 -16.65
N ILE A 166 -6.90 11.13 -15.86
CA ILE A 166 -8.29 11.24 -16.32
C ILE A 166 -8.43 12.31 -17.40
N ARG A 167 -7.78 13.48 -17.23
CA ARG A 167 -7.77 14.54 -18.24
C ARG A 167 -7.07 14.10 -19.52
N ALA A 168 -5.92 13.41 -19.43
CA ALA A 168 -5.19 12.92 -20.60
C ALA A 168 -6.02 11.92 -21.42
N LYS A 169 -6.76 11.00 -20.78
CA LYS A 169 -7.68 10.08 -21.45
C LYS A 169 -8.84 10.78 -22.16
N ARG A 170 -9.25 11.98 -21.71
CA ARG A 170 -10.31 12.78 -22.35
C ARG A 170 -9.82 13.51 -23.61
N TYR A 171 -8.52 13.77 -23.73
CA TYR A 171 -7.92 14.48 -24.86
C TYR A 171 -7.38 13.57 -25.97
N GLN A 172 -7.44 12.24 -25.82
CA GLN A 172 -7.26 11.33 -26.95
C GLN A 172 -8.58 11.29 -27.75
N PRO A 173 -8.68 11.93 -28.93
CA PRO A 173 -9.81 11.71 -29.80
C PRO A 173 -9.83 10.22 -30.15
N SER A 174 -10.99 9.57 -30.00
CA SER A 174 -11.20 8.21 -30.46
C SER A 174 -10.67 8.13 -31.90
N ALA A 175 -9.59 7.37 -32.10
CA ALA A 175 -9.13 7.05 -33.44
C ALA A 175 -10.33 6.45 -34.18
N VAL A 176 -10.64 7.05 -35.32
CA VAL A 176 -11.75 6.72 -36.21
C VAL A 176 -11.88 5.21 -36.31
N GLN A 177 -12.93 4.68 -35.67
CA GLN A 177 -13.39 3.34 -35.94
C GLN A 177 -14.07 3.44 -37.30
N THR A 178 -13.32 3.13 -38.36
CA THR A 178 -13.87 2.88 -39.69
C THR A 178 -14.80 1.69 -39.56
N ASP A 179 -16.07 1.99 -39.32
CA ASP A 179 -17.16 1.05 -39.39
C ASP A 179 -17.35 0.72 -40.87
N ASN A 180 -16.77 -0.42 -41.29
CA ASN A 180 -17.01 -0.96 -42.62
C ASN A 180 -18.49 -1.33 -42.70
N GLY A 181 -19.17 -0.65 -43.61
CA GLY A 181 -20.62 -0.63 -43.70
C GLY A 181 -21.27 -2.00 -43.79
N ASN A 182 -22.44 -2.08 -43.20
CA ASN A 182 -23.59 -2.80 -43.72
C ASN A 182 -24.82 -1.94 -43.43
N GLU A 183 -25.32 -1.26 -44.46
CA GLU A 183 -26.66 -0.66 -44.46
C GLU A 183 -27.72 -1.76 -44.40
N SER A 184 -28.74 -1.57 -43.55
CA SER A 184 -30.12 -1.97 -43.86
C SER A 184 -31.12 -1.25 -42.94
N LEU A 185 -31.71 -0.19 -43.52
CA LEU A 185 -33.08 0.38 -43.47
C LEU A 185 -34.01 0.23 -42.22
N PRO A 186 -34.95 1.19 -42.01
CA PRO A 186 -35.62 1.41 -40.72
C PRO A 186 -36.97 0.70 -40.52
N ALA A 187 -37.29 0.51 -39.24
CA ALA A 187 -38.59 0.48 -38.55
C ALA A 187 -39.80 -0.23 -39.18
N HIS A 188 -40.33 -1.22 -38.46
CA HIS A 188 -41.78 -1.41 -38.34
C HIS A 188 -42.16 -1.91 -36.94
N GLU A 189 -43.23 -1.31 -36.43
CA GLU A 189 -43.90 -1.49 -35.13
C GLU A 189 -44.59 -2.86 -34.93
N ASP A 190 -44.66 -3.21 -33.63
CA ASP A 190 -45.71 -3.90 -32.89
C ASP A 190 -46.25 -5.28 -33.32
N LEU A 191 -46.12 -6.24 -32.38
CA LEU A 191 -47.28 -7.00 -31.85
C LEU A 191 -46.88 -7.85 -30.62
N GLU A 192 -47.61 -7.65 -29.53
CA GLU A 192 -47.64 -8.46 -28.31
C GLU A 192 -48.13 -9.90 -28.58
N THR A 193 -47.63 -10.89 -27.84
CA THR A 193 -48.45 -11.94 -27.16
C THR A 193 -47.62 -12.94 -26.33
N THR A 194 -47.77 -12.84 -25.00
CA THR A 194 -48.24 -13.86 -24.04
C THR A 194 -47.60 -15.28 -23.93
N SER A 195 -47.19 -15.61 -22.69
CA SER A 195 -47.35 -16.86 -21.88
C SER A 195 -46.04 -17.33 -21.19
N LEU A 196 -45.87 -17.25 -19.85
CA LEU A 196 -46.31 -18.16 -18.76
C LEU A 196 -45.90 -19.63 -19.03
N SER A 197 -45.09 -20.35 -18.24
CA SER A 197 -45.28 -20.70 -16.81
C SER A 197 -44.12 -21.58 -16.24
N THR A 198 -43.93 -21.52 -14.91
CA THR A 198 -43.56 -22.62 -13.96
C THR A 198 -42.08 -23.06 -13.82
N ARG A 199 -41.32 -22.68 -12.75
CA ARG A 199 -41.21 -23.27 -11.37
C ARG A 199 -40.76 -24.76 -11.44
N GLN A 200 -39.66 -25.24 -10.84
CA GLN A 200 -39.37 -25.27 -9.39
C GLN A 200 -38.06 -26.07 -9.10
N GLN A 201 -37.19 -25.53 -8.20
CA GLN A 201 -36.27 -26.14 -7.19
C GLN A 201 -35.40 -27.39 -7.57
N ASP A 202 -34.12 -27.56 -7.20
CA ASP A 202 -33.42 -27.24 -5.95
C ASP A 202 -31.88 -27.50 -6.05
N THR A 203 -31.14 -27.17 -4.99
CA THR A 203 -29.69 -27.40 -4.70
C THR A 203 -28.72 -26.23 -4.97
N LEU A 204 -28.79 -25.26 -4.05
CA LEU A 204 -27.83 -24.17 -3.88
C LEU A 204 -26.57 -24.67 -3.14
N ASN A 205 -25.47 -24.80 -3.86
CA ASN A 205 -24.15 -25.07 -3.30
C ASN A 205 -23.53 -23.75 -2.82
N ARG A 206 -23.21 -23.65 -1.53
CA ARG A 206 -22.59 -22.47 -0.92
C ARG A 206 -21.37 -22.91 -0.11
N ASP A 207 -20.18 -22.65 -0.65
CA ASP A 207 -19.15 -21.86 0.03
C ASP A 207 -17.84 -21.89 -0.78
N THR A 208 -17.70 -20.87 -1.64
CA THR A 208 -16.42 -20.44 -2.22
C THR A 208 -16.30 -18.95 -1.94
N PHE A 209 -15.40 -18.57 -1.03
CA PHE A 209 -14.97 -17.19 -0.79
C PHE A 209 -13.46 -17.14 -1.09
N ALA A 210 -13.00 -16.44 -2.14
CA ALA A 210 -12.97 -15.00 -2.38
C ALA A 210 -11.62 -14.38 -1.98
N GLY A 211 -10.69 -14.42 -2.94
CA GLY A 211 -9.58 -13.49 -3.05
C GLY A 211 -9.95 -12.41 -4.08
N ILE A 212 -10.20 -11.20 -3.55
CA ILE A 212 -10.28 -9.87 -4.18
C ILE A 212 -10.22 -9.85 -5.72
N SER A 213 -11.37 -10.11 -6.34
CA SER A 213 -11.78 -9.42 -7.57
C SER A 213 -13.02 -8.61 -7.21
N GLN A 214 -12.84 -7.32 -6.94
CA GLN A 214 -13.98 -6.39 -6.92
C GLN A 214 -14.32 -6.07 -8.38
N ARG A 215 -14.92 -7.05 -9.07
CA ARG A 215 -15.74 -6.80 -10.25
C ARG A 215 -17.16 -6.68 -9.74
N GLN A 216 -17.69 -5.47 -9.84
CA GLN A 216 -19.07 -5.18 -9.58
C GLN A 216 -19.86 -5.64 -10.82
N ASP A 217 -20.33 -6.88 -10.81
CA ASP A 217 -21.33 -7.35 -11.77
C ASP A 217 -22.69 -6.76 -11.37
N THR A 218 -22.84 -5.46 -11.56
CA THR A 218 -24.12 -4.89 -11.94
C THR A 218 -24.18 -5.00 -13.44
N VAL A 219 -25.09 -5.84 -13.94
CA VAL A 219 -25.57 -5.79 -15.33
C VAL A 219 -25.93 -4.34 -15.60
N SER A 220 -25.04 -3.65 -16.28
CA SER A 220 -25.17 -2.26 -16.66
C SER A 220 -25.06 -2.28 -18.17
N THR A 221 -26.20 -2.07 -18.81
CA THR A 221 -26.33 -1.63 -20.19
C THR A 221 -25.20 -0.65 -20.46
N GLN A 222 -24.31 -0.99 -21.40
CA GLN A 222 -23.18 -0.17 -21.80
C GLN A 222 -23.70 1.20 -22.22
N THR A 223 -23.69 2.14 -21.28
CA THR A 223 -23.77 3.56 -21.56
C THR A 223 -22.33 4.06 -21.43
N ASN A 224 -21.76 4.40 -22.59
CA ASN A 224 -20.51 5.16 -22.71
C ASN A 224 -20.67 6.50 -21.98
N GLN A 225 -20.50 6.50 -20.65
CA GLN A 225 -20.42 7.73 -19.87
C GLN A 225 -18.98 7.93 -19.43
N SER A 226 -18.29 8.83 -20.14
CA SER A 226 -17.03 9.40 -19.68
C SER A 226 -17.18 9.95 -18.25
N PRO A 227 -16.25 9.66 -17.32
CA PRO A 227 -16.38 10.14 -15.95
C PRO A 227 -16.28 11.67 -15.95
N LYS A 228 -17.41 12.36 -15.69
CA LYS A 228 -17.44 13.81 -15.45
C LYS A 228 -16.79 14.07 -14.09
N ILE A 229 -15.78 14.95 -14.06
CA ILE A 229 -15.23 15.47 -12.80
C ILE A 229 -16.35 16.31 -12.18
N SER A 230 -16.95 15.84 -11.07
CA SER A 230 -18.03 16.56 -10.41
C SER A 230 -17.48 17.76 -9.62
N LEU A 231 -18.31 18.79 -9.43
CA LEU A 231 -17.96 19.94 -8.58
C LEU A 231 -17.59 19.50 -7.16
N TRP A 232 -18.33 18.53 -6.59
CA TRP A 232 -18.03 17.92 -5.29
C TRP A 232 -16.64 17.31 -5.22
N SER A 233 -16.21 16.57 -6.26
CA SER A 233 -14.84 16.05 -6.28
C SER A 233 -13.80 17.17 -6.29
N THR A 234 -14.09 18.29 -6.95
CA THR A 234 -13.18 19.45 -7.00
C THR A 234 -13.06 20.12 -5.64
N ILE A 235 -14.17 20.25 -4.90
CA ILE A 235 -14.20 20.76 -3.52
C ILE A 235 -13.36 19.85 -2.61
N ASP A 236 -13.58 18.53 -2.65
CA ASP A 236 -12.84 17.57 -1.81
C ASP A 236 -11.33 17.64 -2.04
N PHE A 237 -10.90 17.91 -3.28
CA PHE A 237 -9.48 18.07 -3.61
C PHE A 237 -8.89 19.36 -3.05
N TRP A 238 -9.60 20.48 -3.17
CA TRP A 238 -9.16 21.75 -2.58
C TRP A 238 -9.17 21.69 -1.05
N LEU A 239 -10.15 20.99 -0.47
CA LEU A 239 -10.17 20.71 0.96
C LEU A 239 -8.93 19.90 1.39
N GLY A 240 -8.54 18.90 0.60
CA GLY A 240 -7.29 18.15 0.80
C GLY A 240 -6.06 19.07 0.82
N ILE A 241 -5.89 19.89 -0.22
CA ILE A 241 -4.77 20.83 -0.32
C ILE A 241 -4.75 21.80 0.87
N LEU A 242 -5.92 22.32 1.27
CA LEU A 242 -6.04 23.20 2.43
C LEU A 242 -5.58 22.49 3.71
N THR A 243 -6.00 21.24 3.94
CA THR A 243 -5.53 20.47 5.10
C THR A 243 -4.02 20.27 5.09
N THR A 244 -3.44 19.96 3.92
CA THR A 244 -1.99 19.83 3.76
C THR A 244 -1.27 21.13 4.09
N ALA A 245 -1.77 22.27 3.62
CA ALA A 245 -1.21 23.59 3.92
C ALA A 245 -1.25 23.89 5.42
N LEU A 246 -2.39 23.65 6.09
CA LEU A 246 -2.54 23.88 7.53
C LEU A 246 -1.57 23.02 8.36
N VAL A 247 -1.49 21.72 8.06
CA VAL A 247 -0.59 20.81 8.79
C VAL A 247 0.88 21.16 8.51
N MET A 248 1.21 21.56 7.28
CA MET A 248 2.56 22.00 6.91
C MET A 248 2.98 23.29 7.62
N ILE A 249 2.07 24.27 7.73
CA ILE A 249 2.31 25.50 8.50
C ILE A 249 2.51 25.18 9.98
N ALA A 250 1.67 24.32 10.56
CA ALA A 250 1.79 23.90 11.96
C ALA A 250 3.13 23.21 12.23
N TRP A 251 3.55 22.30 11.35
CA TRP A 251 4.85 21.62 11.47
C TRP A 251 6.03 22.58 11.28
N SER A 252 5.95 23.50 10.32
CA SER A 252 6.98 24.52 10.06
C SER A 252 7.13 25.49 11.25
N THR A 253 6.02 25.81 11.91
CA THR A 253 6.03 26.62 13.13
C THR A 253 6.77 25.87 14.25
N ASN A 254 6.48 24.57 14.43
CA ASN A 254 7.16 23.73 15.42
C ASN A 254 8.68 23.64 15.17
N LEU A 255 9.10 23.55 13.90
CA LEU A 255 10.51 23.54 13.48
C LEU A 255 11.31 24.74 14.02
N VAL A 256 10.69 25.92 14.10
CA VAL A 256 11.35 27.16 14.54
C VAL A 256 11.21 27.36 16.05
N TYR A 257 10.00 27.19 16.59
CA TYR A 257 9.71 27.52 17.99
C TYR A 257 10.16 26.45 19.00
N LYS A 258 10.44 25.21 18.55
CA LYS A 258 10.83 24.09 19.41
C LYS A 258 12.17 23.49 18.96
N PRO A 259 13.30 24.14 19.28
CA PRO A 259 14.62 23.72 18.78
C PRO A 259 15.04 22.35 19.30
N LEU A 260 14.69 21.99 20.55
CA LEU A 260 14.98 20.67 21.11
C LEU A 260 14.24 19.54 20.38
N ALA A 261 12.94 19.73 20.11
CA ALA A 261 12.15 18.77 19.36
C ALA A 261 12.65 18.63 17.92
N THR A 262 13.07 19.75 17.32
CA THR A 262 13.65 19.78 15.96
C THR A 262 14.99 19.07 15.89
N ALA A 263 15.90 19.33 16.83
CA ALA A 263 17.19 18.66 16.90
C ALA A 263 17.00 17.14 17.11
N PHE A 264 16.13 16.77 18.04
CA PHE A 264 15.79 15.37 18.29
C PHE A 264 15.20 14.71 17.03
N GLY A 265 14.09 15.24 16.52
CA GLY A 265 13.37 14.65 15.40
C GLY A 265 14.20 14.62 14.11
N GLY A 266 14.98 15.68 13.85
CA GLY A 266 15.94 15.74 12.75
C GLY A 266 17.04 14.70 12.88
N SER A 267 17.56 14.46 14.09
CA SER A 267 18.57 13.41 14.33
C SER A 267 18.00 12.01 14.10
N VAL A 268 16.80 11.71 14.63
CA VAL A 268 16.14 10.41 14.45
C VAL A 268 15.81 10.16 12.98
N ALA A 269 15.28 11.16 12.28
CA ALA A 269 15.01 11.07 10.85
C ALA A 269 16.29 10.85 10.04
N SER A 270 17.37 11.54 10.37
CA SER A 270 18.68 11.38 9.71
C SER A 270 19.26 9.99 9.94
N VAL A 271 19.19 9.46 11.17
CA VAL A 271 19.61 8.09 11.47
C VAL A 271 18.77 7.08 10.71
N GLY A 272 17.45 7.24 10.67
CA GLY A 272 16.56 6.38 9.89
C GLY A 272 16.89 6.39 8.40
N MET A 273 17.13 7.57 7.83
CA MET A 273 17.53 7.74 6.43
C MET A 273 18.90 7.13 6.16
N LEU A 274 19.86 7.28 7.08
CA LEU A 274 21.18 6.68 6.97
C LEU A 274 21.09 5.14 6.97
N VAL A 275 20.31 4.56 7.87
CA VAL A 275 20.07 3.11 7.91
C VAL A 275 19.46 2.64 6.58
N ALA A 276 18.45 3.34 6.08
CA ALA A 276 17.83 3.02 4.79
C ALA A 276 18.83 3.14 3.62
N TYR A 277 19.65 4.19 3.61
CA TYR A 277 20.66 4.42 2.58
C TYR A 277 21.77 3.36 2.59
N VAL A 278 22.31 3.04 3.76
CA VAL A 278 23.33 1.98 3.93
C VAL A 278 22.78 0.63 3.47
N ASN A 279 21.54 0.33 3.85
CA ASN A 279 20.87 -0.91 3.45
C ASN A 279 20.66 -0.96 1.93
N TYR A 280 20.18 0.13 1.33
CA TYR A 280 20.04 0.28 -0.11
C TYR A 280 21.38 0.12 -0.84
N MET A 281 22.46 0.74 -0.35
CA MET A 281 23.80 0.58 -0.92
C MET A 281 24.30 -0.86 -0.84
N GLN A 282 24.06 -1.54 0.28
CA GLN A 282 24.44 -2.94 0.47
C GLN A 282 23.74 -3.85 -0.55
N HIS A 283 22.44 -3.67 -0.74
CA HIS A 283 21.66 -4.41 -1.75
C HIS A 283 22.14 -4.09 -3.17
N LYS A 284 22.38 -2.81 -3.47
CA LYS A 284 22.86 -2.36 -4.79
C LYS A 284 24.23 -2.93 -5.13
N ARG A 285 25.16 -3.03 -4.15
CA ARG A 285 26.46 -3.70 -4.33
C ARG A 285 26.31 -5.20 -4.60
N GLY A 286 25.33 -5.84 -3.97
CA GLY A 286 24.93 -7.22 -4.26
C GLY A 286 24.17 -7.41 -5.59
N GLY A 287 24.05 -6.35 -6.39
CA GLY A 287 23.38 -6.41 -7.69
C GLY A 287 21.85 -6.37 -7.63
N ARG A 288 21.25 -6.13 -6.46
CA ARG A 288 19.80 -6.12 -6.23
C ARG A 288 19.33 -4.70 -5.93
N THR A 289 18.36 -4.21 -6.67
CA THR A 289 17.67 -2.95 -6.35
C THR A 289 16.26 -3.26 -5.85
N PRO A 290 15.82 -2.71 -4.71
CA PRO A 290 14.46 -2.93 -4.22
C PRO A 290 13.44 -2.54 -5.30
N VAL A 291 12.55 -3.47 -5.64
CA VAL A 291 11.53 -3.27 -6.68
C VAL A 291 10.17 -3.11 -6.03
N MET A 292 9.46 -2.07 -6.45
CA MET A 292 8.03 -1.95 -6.13
C MET A 292 7.24 -2.60 -7.28
N ILE A 293 6.39 -3.57 -6.96
CA ILE A 293 5.52 -4.19 -7.95
C ILE A 293 4.56 -3.15 -8.55
N THR A 294 4.42 -3.19 -9.86
CA THR A 294 3.50 -2.34 -10.62
C THR A 294 2.37 -3.19 -11.16
N GLY A 295 1.12 -2.74 -11.01
CA GLY A 295 0.00 -3.38 -11.69
C GLY A 295 0.09 -3.24 -13.22
N VAL A 296 -0.62 -4.12 -13.94
CA VAL A 296 -0.86 -3.95 -15.38
C VAL A 296 -2.09 -3.06 -15.54
N GLU A 297 -1.90 -1.74 -15.58
CA GLU A 297 -3.00 -0.76 -15.76
C GLU A 297 -3.21 -0.37 -17.24
N GLY A 298 -3.33 -1.36 -18.11
CA GLY A 298 -3.74 -1.18 -19.51
C GLY A 298 -2.72 -1.65 -20.56
N ARG A 299 -3.10 -1.46 -21.84
CA ARG A 299 -2.32 -1.90 -23.01
C ARG A 299 -0.99 -1.17 -23.09
N LEU A 300 0.08 -1.92 -23.38
CA LEU A 300 1.43 -1.42 -23.66
C LEU A 300 1.86 -1.97 -25.02
N PRO A 301 1.27 -1.47 -26.12
CA PRO A 301 1.57 -1.98 -27.45
C PRO A 301 3.06 -1.78 -27.75
N GLY A 302 3.67 -2.81 -28.36
CA GLY A 302 5.10 -2.80 -28.67
C GLY A 302 6.02 -3.20 -27.51
N SER A 303 5.48 -3.52 -26.33
CA SER A 303 6.28 -3.97 -25.18
C SER A 303 6.82 -5.39 -25.34
N ILE A 304 7.87 -5.70 -24.60
CA ILE A 304 8.38 -7.08 -24.44
C ILE A 304 7.90 -7.64 -23.11
N LEU A 305 7.30 -8.83 -23.14
CA LEU A 305 6.87 -9.54 -21.93
C LEU A 305 7.91 -10.61 -21.57
N ALA A 306 8.66 -10.41 -20.50
CA ALA A 306 9.62 -11.37 -19.96
C ALA A 306 8.96 -12.21 -18.87
N VAL A 307 8.78 -13.51 -19.10
CA VAL A 307 8.12 -14.44 -18.17
C VAL A 307 9.17 -15.19 -17.37
N LEU A 308 9.17 -14.96 -16.06
CA LEU A 308 10.06 -15.55 -15.07
C LEU A 308 9.26 -16.52 -14.20
N THR A 309 9.79 -17.71 -13.95
CA THR A 309 9.12 -18.70 -13.09
C THR A 309 10.04 -19.23 -12.00
N ASN A 310 9.49 -19.83 -10.95
CA ASN A 310 10.31 -20.36 -9.85
C ASN A 310 10.91 -21.75 -10.14
N ARG A 311 10.52 -22.39 -11.25
CA ARG A 311 10.88 -23.79 -11.57
C ARG A 311 12.25 -23.93 -12.20
N ASN A 312 12.76 -22.88 -12.84
CA ASN A 312 13.94 -22.97 -13.70
C ASN A 312 15.05 -22.00 -13.29
N GLY A 313 16.30 -22.44 -13.47
CA GLY A 313 17.50 -21.63 -13.23
C GLY A 313 17.79 -20.62 -14.36
N HIS A 314 17.01 -20.64 -15.44
CA HIS A 314 17.27 -19.87 -16.67
C HIS A 314 16.65 -18.46 -16.69
N ASN A 315 16.07 -18.00 -15.58
CA ASN A 315 15.48 -16.65 -15.48
C ASN A 315 16.48 -15.53 -15.80
N GLU A 316 17.76 -15.71 -15.49
CA GLU A 316 18.78 -14.72 -15.80
C GLU A 316 18.97 -14.55 -17.32
N ALA A 317 18.89 -15.64 -18.09
CA ALA A 317 18.93 -15.61 -19.54
C ALA A 317 17.74 -14.81 -20.09
N VAL A 318 16.53 -15.13 -19.61
CA VAL A 318 15.29 -14.43 -20.00
C VAL A 318 15.39 -12.93 -19.76
N ILE A 319 15.89 -12.52 -18.59
CA ILE A 319 16.06 -11.10 -18.24
C ILE A 319 17.03 -10.41 -19.20
N ARG A 320 18.21 -11.00 -19.43
CA ARG A 320 19.24 -10.41 -20.30
C ARG A 320 18.77 -10.30 -21.74
N THR A 321 18.15 -11.34 -22.26
CA THR A 321 17.62 -11.38 -23.63
C THR A 321 16.49 -10.35 -23.82
N ALA A 322 15.55 -10.26 -22.88
CA ALA A 322 14.46 -9.29 -22.96
C ALA A 322 14.97 -7.83 -22.94
N ILE A 323 16.02 -7.54 -22.17
CA ILE A 323 16.63 -6.20 -22.09
C ILE A 323 17.43 -5.89 -23.36
N THR A 324 18.19 -6.86 -23.87
CA THR A 324 19.03 -6.68 -25.07
C THR A 324 18.17 -6.46 -26.31
N ASN A 325 17.08 -7.21 -26.44
CA ASN A 325 16.17 -7.15 -27.58
C ASN A 325 15.08 -6.07 -27.42
N ALA A 326 15.10 -5.28 -26.33
CA ALA A 326 14.13 -4.23 -26.09
C ALA A 326 14.13 -3.13 -27.16
N GLU A 327 15.27 -2.83 -27.80
CA GLU A 327 15.39 -1.80 -28.85
C GLU A 327 14.72 -0.45 -28.48
N GLY A 328 14.69 -0.10 -27.19
CA GLY A 328 14.03 1.11 -26.67
C GLY A 328 12.55 0.96 -26.31
N HIS A 329 11.93 -0.19 -26.58
CA HIS A 329 10.58 -0.54 -26.14
C HIS A 329 10.51 -0.87 -24.65
N PRO A 330 9.35 -0.65 -24.00
CA PRO A 330 9.17 -0.98 -22.59
C PRO A 330 9.18 -2.50 -22.36
N VAL A 331 9.80 -2.94 -21.26
CA VAL A 331 9.86 -4.36 -20.86
C VAL A 331 8.96 -4.59 -19.64
N VAL A 332 8.10 -5.60 -19.72
CA VAL A 332 7.24 -6.05 -18.62
C VAL A 332 7.81 -7.37 -18.09
N PHE A 333 8.34 -7.35 -16.87
CA PHE A 333 8.80 -8.55 -16.17
C PHE A 333 7.63 -9.15 -15.39
N LEU A 334 7.15 -10.31 -15.83
CA LEU A 334 6.14 -11.11 -15.15
C LEU A 334 6.83 -12.22 -14.36
N TYR A 335 6.69 -12.24 -13.04
CA TYR A 335 7.11 -13.37 -12.22
C TYR A 335 5.88 -14.18 -11.81
N VAL A 336 5.87 -15.46 -12.18
CA VAL A 336 4.81 -16.40 -11.82
C VAL A 336 5.36 -17.43 -10.86
N THR A 337 4.74 -17.51 -9.68
CA THR A 337 5.15 -18.46 -8.64
C THR A 337 4.14 -19.61 -8.53
N ASP A 338 4.65 -20.83 -8.61
CA ASP A 338 3.89 -22.05 -8.29
C ASP A 338 3.81 -22.35 -6.80
N ARG A 339 4.63 -21.66 -6.01
CA ARG A 339 4.60 -21.83 -4.56
C ARG A 339 3.33 -21.16 -4.06
N LYS A 340 2.48 -21.95 -3.41
CA LYS A 340 1.48 -21.37 -2.49
C LYS A 340 2.24 -20.43 -1.56
N PRO A 341 1.70 -19.23 -1.28
CA PRO A 341 2.39 -18.25 -0.44
C PRO A 341 2.89 -18.97 0.81
N GLN A 342 4.19 -18.86 1.10
CA GLN A 342 4.81 -19.43 2.30
C GLN A 342 4.31 -18.70 3.58
N THR A 343 3.08 -18.23 3.58
CA THR A 343 2.35 -17.98 4.80
C THR A 343 2.04 -19.34 5.41
N THR A 344 2.95 -19.86 6.24
CA THR A 344 2.70 -20.97 7.18
C THR A 344 1.63 -20.60 8.23
N ARG A 345 0.83 -19.56 7.97
CA ARG A 345 -0.03 -18.89 8.93
C ARG A 345 -1.30 -18.45 8.24
N THR A 346 -2.42 -18.62 8.93
CA THR A 346 -3.64 -17.88 8.65
C THR A 346 -3.36 -16.37 8.75
N PRO A 347 -3.73 -15.57 7.73
CA PRO A 347 -3.52 -14.13 7.78
C PRO A 347 -4.17 -13.54 9.02
N SER A 348 -3.43 -12.70 9.76
CA SER A 348 -3.99 -12.03 10.92
C SER A 348 -5.00 -10.96 10.53
N MET A 349 -5.89 -10.59 11.45
CA MET A 349 -6.94 -9.61 11.17
C MET A 349 -6.31 -8.28 10.71
N PHE A 350 -6.71 -7.79 9.53
CA PHE A 350 -6.18 -6.57 8.87
C PHE A 350 -4.74 -6.65 8.34
N GLU A 351 -4.14 -7.85 8.27
CA GLU A 351 -2.87 -8.03 7.58
C GLU A 351 -3.11 -8.02 6.06
N VAL A 352 -2.73 -6.94 5.39
CA VAL A 352 -2.60 -6.92 3.93
C VAL A 352 -1.37 -7.76 3.59
N VAL A 353 -1.59 -9.03 3.29
CA VAL A 353 -0.55 -9.94 2.81
C VAL A 353 -0.31 -9.63 1.36
N ASP A 354 0.84 -9.02 1.07
CA ASP A 354 1.41 -8.99 -0.27
C ASP A 354 2.35 -10.19 -0.41
N PRO A 355 1.98 -11.25 -1.16
CA PRO A 355 2.81 -12.44 -1.30
C PRO A 355 4.20 -12.15 -1.90
N TYR A 356 4.35 -11.05 -2.64
CA TYR A 356 5.65 -10.64 -3.19
C TYR A 356 6.64 -10.24 -2.08
N LEU A 357 6.16 -9.60 -1.02
CA LEU A 357 7.03 -9.12 0.06
C LEU A 357 7.68 -10.25 0.86
N ASP A 358 7.15 -11.47 0.80
CA ASP A 358 7.72 -12.63 1.47
C ASP A 358 8.45 -13.58 0.50
N ASP A 359 8.36 -13.39 -0.83
CA ASP A 359 9.06 -14.21 -1.83
C ASP A 359 10.47 -13.67 -2.13
N LEU A 360 11.47 -14.24 -1.45
CA LEU A 360 12.89 -13.88 -1.61
C LEU A 360 13.43 -14.14 -3.03
N GLN A 361 12.93 -15.17 -3.73
CA GLN A 361 13.37 -15.48 -5.09
C GLN A 361 12.83 -14.45 -6.08
N ALA A 362 11.54 -14.09 -5.96
CA ALA A 362 10.94 -13.04 -6.78
C ALA A 362 11.67 -11.71 -6.61
N LYS A 363 11.98 -11.33 -5.36
CA LYS A 363 12.79 -10.13 -5.07
C LYS A 363 14.18 -10.19 -5.67
N GLU A 364 14.81 -11.36 -5.69
CA GLU A 364 16.11 -11.54 -6.33
C GLU A 364 16.05 -11.24 -7.83
N TYR A 365 15.14 -11.91 -8.53
CA TYR A 365 15.06 -11.81 -9.98
C TYR A 365 14.59 -10.42 -10.42
N PHE A 366 13.60 -9.84 -9.75
CA PHE A 366 13.20 -8.46 -10.00
C PHE A 366 14.30 -7.47 -9.65
N GLY A 367 15.01 -7.65 -8.55
CA GLY A 367 16.12 -6.78 -8.17
C GLY A 367 17.26 -6.81 -9.19
N LYS A 368 17.58 -7.98 -9.77
CA LYS A 368 18.54 -8.12 -10.87
C LYS A 368 18.03 -7.48 -12.16
N ALA A 369 16.77 -7.72 -12.52
CA ALA A 369 16.14 -7.16 -13.71
C ALA A 369 16.07 -5.62 -13.65
N GLU A 370 15.72 -5.03 -12.50
CA GLU A 370 15.69 -3.58 -12.32
C GLU A 370 17.10 -2.97 -12.42
N ASN A 371 18.11 -3.60 -11.83
CA ASN A 371 19.50 -3.12 -11.94
C ASN A 371 19.99 -3.14 -13.40
N LEU A 372 19.70 -4.21 -14.15
CA LEU A 372 20.07 -4.30 -15.56
C LEU A 372 19.27 -3.31 -16.44
N ALA A 373 17.96 -3.19 -16.21
CA ALA A 373 17.10 -2.29 -16.96
C ALA A 373 17.42 -0.80 -16.67
N GLN A 374 17.80 -0.47 -15.44
CA GLN A 374 18.30 0.86 -15.07
C GLN A 374 19.58 1.21 -15.82
N LYS A 375 20.55 0.29 -15.88
CA LYS A 375 21.80 0.48 -16.63
C LYS A 375 21.55 0.68 -18.13
N ALA A 376 20.59 -0.06 -18.69
CA ALA A 376 20.18 0.05 -20.08
C ALA A 376 19.24 1.24 -20.37
N LYS A 377 18.80 1.99 -19.35
CA LYS A 377 17.85 3.12 -19.45
C LYS A 377 16.52 2.76 -20.14
N ILE A 378 16.04 1.53 -19.94
CA ILE A 378 14.78 1.05 -20.52
C ILE A 378 13.61 1.31 -19.57
N SER A 379 12.43 1.59 -20.13
CA SER A 379 11.17 1.69 -19.38
C SER A 379 10.73 0.28 -18.95
N ARG A 380 10.42 0.08 -17.67
CA ARG A 380 10.13 -1.26 -17.13
C ARG A 380 8.93 -1.28 -16.20
N ARG A 381 8.26 -2.42 -16.15
CA ARG A 381 7.18 -2.73 -15.20
C ARG A 381 7.38 -4.13 -14.64
N PHE A 382 7.05 -4.32 -13.37
CA PHE A 382 7.19 -5.59 -12.66
C PHE A 382 5.82 -6.07 -12.20
N VAL A 383 5.44 -7.28 -12.62
CA VAL A 383 4.14 -7.86 -12.35
C VAL A 383 4.35 -9.17 -11.62
N TYR A 384 3.83 -9.28 -10.41
CA TYR A 384 3.86 -10.51 -9.64
C TYR A 384 2.49 -11.21 -9.67
N ARG A 385 2.48 -12.51 -9.99
CA ARG A 385 1.26 -13.34 -10.01
C ARG A 385 1.53 -14.71 -9.40
N GLN A 386 0.50 -15.26 -8.77
CA GLN A 386 0.48 -16.68 -8.38
C GLN A 386 0.07 -17.51 -9.60
N GLN A 387 0.62 -18.71 -9.74
CA GLN A 387 0.29 -19.61 -10.84
C GLN A 387 -1.17 -20.08 -10.72
N GLU A 388 -2.01 -19.56 -11.60
CA GLU A 388 -3.33 -20.10 -11.92
C GLU A 388 -3.37 -20.49 -13.40
N PRO A 389 -4.27 -21.40 -13.83
CA PRO A 389 -4.48 -21.68 -15.25
C PRO A 389 -4.69 -20.38 -16.05
N GLY A 390 -4.00 -20.26 -17.20
CA GLY A 390 -4.09 -19.11 -18.09
C GLY A 390 -3.56 -17.77 -17.53
N THR A 391 -2.77 -17.76 -16.45
CA THR A 391 -2.24 -16.50 -15.86
C THR A 391 -1.39 -15.71 -16.85
N VAL A 392 -0.48 -16.40 -17.54
CA VAL A 392 0.40 -15.76 -18.53
C VAL A 392 -0.43 -15.22 -19.70
N SER A 393 -1.40 -15.99 -20.19
CA SER A 393 -2.31 -15.57 -21.25
C SER A 393 -3.14 -14.34 -20.86
N ARG A 394 -3.69 -14.29 -19.64
CA ARG A 394 -4.41 -13.10 -19.12
C ARG A 394 -3.54 -11.85 -19.11
N VAL A 395 -2.28 -11.96 -18.69
CA VAL A 395 -1.34 -10.84 -18.71
C VAL A 395 -0.97 -10.46 -20.14
N TRP A 396 -0.74 -11.44 -21.01
CA TRP A 396 -0.44 -11.25 -22.42
C TRP A 396 -1.56 -10.50 -23.16
N GLN A 397 -2.82 -10.90 -22.94
CA GLN A 397 -4.02 -10.22 -23.46
C GLN A 397 -4.23 -8.81 -22.88
N ALA A 398 -3.77 -8.54 -21.66
CA ALA A 398 -3.86 -7.21 -21.08
C ALA A 398 -2.79 -6.27 -21.63
N VAL A 399 -1.57 -6.78 -21.84
CA VAL A 399 -0.38 -6.01 -22.22
C VAL A 399 -0.29 -5.79 -23.73
N HIS A 400 -0.70 -6.75 -24.55
CA HIS A 400 -0.47 -6.82 -26.00
C HIS A 400 1.03 -6.66 -26.36
N PRO A 401 1.90 -7.58 -25.91
CA PRO A 401 3.32 -7.48 -26.18
C PRO A 401 3.64 -7.86 -27.63
N ARG A 402 4.68 -7.23 -28.19
CA ARG A 402 5.24 -7.58 -29.51
C ARG A 402 6.06 -8.87 -29.45
N ASP A 403 6.77 -9.05 -28.35
CA ASP A 403 7.61 -10.22 -28.10
C ASP A 403 7.37 -10.73 -26.67
N THR A 404 7.23 -12.05 -26.53
CA THR A 404 7.15 -12.71 -25.23
C THR A 404 8.34 -13.63 -25.09
N VAL A 405 9.20 -13.32 -24.11
CA VAL A 405 10.46 -14.00 -23.86
C VAL A 405 10.27 -14.92 -22.65
N ILE A 406 10.47 -16.22 -22.85
CA ILE A 406 10.32 -17.25 -21.81
C ILE A 406 11.44 -18.27 -21.93
N ALA A 407 11.79 -18.96 -20.84
CA ALA A 407 12.68 -20.11 -20.92
C ALA A 407 12.06 -21.19 -21.82
N ALA A 408 12.87 -21.79 -22.71
CA ALA A 408 12.37 -22.72 -23.73
C ALA A 408 11.64 -23.95 -23.15
N GLU A 409 12.02 -24.36 -21.93
CA GLU A 409 11.40 -25.47 -21.18
C GLU A 409 9.95 -25.21 -20.79
N ASN A 410 9.56 -23.93 -20.64
CA ASN A 410 8.21 -23.55 -20.22
C ASN A 410 7.35 -23.06 -21.41
N ALA A 411 7.85 -23.18 -22.64
CA ALA A 411 7.11 -22.73 -23.83
C ALA A 411 5.77 -23.48 -23.99
N SER A 412 5.71 -24.75 -23.57
CA SER A 412 4.49 -25.56 -23.58
C SER A 412 3.43 -25.12 -22.56
N GLU A 413 3.80 -24.43 -21.48
CA GLU A 413 2.83 -23.90 -20.50
C GLU A 413 2.09 -22.66 -21.03
N CYS A 414 2.53 -22.13 -22.18
CA CYS A 414 1.96 -20.97 -22.85
C CYS A 414 1.17 -21.35 -24.11
N GLU A 415 0.64 -22.57 -24.22
CA GLU A 415 -0.20 -23.02 -25.34
C GLU A 415 -1.41 -22.10 -25.60
N ASP A 416 -1.93 -21.44 -24.57
CA ASP A 416 -3.02 -20.45 -24.67
C ASP A 416 -2.60 -19.12 -25.33
N ILE A 417 -1.33 -18.94 -25.66
CA ILE A 417 -0.82 -17.77 -26.38
C ILE A 417 -0.77 -18.14 -27.87
N ASN A 418 -1.31 -17.28 -28.73
CA ASN A 418 -1.33 -17.48 -30.19
C ASN A 418 -0.31 -16.57 -30.89
N PRO A 419 1.00 -16.89 -30.88
CA PRO A 419 2.02 -16.12 -31.56
C PRO A 419 1.99 -16.35 -33.07
N ASP A 420 2.44 -15.36 -33.83
CA ASP A 420 2.61 -15.52 -35.28
C ASP A 420 3.89 -16.29 -35.61
N ARG A 421 4.91 -16.20 -34.75
CA ARG A 421 6.20 -16.88 -34.92
C ARG A 421 6.85 -17.19 -33.58
N ILE A 422 7.44 -18.39 -33.49
CA ILE A 422 8.30 -18.78 -32.37
C ILE A 422 9.75 -18.86 -32.85
N ARG A 423 10.67 -18.17 -32.17
CA ARG A 423 12.12 -18.23 -32.42
C ARG A 423 12.84 -18.69 -31.16
N TYR A 424 13.77 -19.62 -31.30
CA TYR A 424 14.64 -20.04 -30.20
C TYR A 424 16.00 -19.35 -30.30
N GLU A 425 16.48 -18.83 -29.19
CA GLU A 425 17.81 -18.23 -29.06
C GLU A 425 18.61 -19.02 -28.02
N LEU A 426 19.84 -19.40 -28.38
CA LEU A 426 20.77 -20.05 -27.47
C LEU A 426 21.67 -18.99 -26.86
N THR A 427 21.51 -18.71 -25.57
CA THR A 427 22.38 -17.79 -24.83
C THR A 427 23.42 -18.57 -24.04
N SER A 428 24.50 -17.90 -23.64
CA SER A 428 25.53 -18.47 -22.76
C SER A 428 24.99 -18.95 -21.40
N SER A 429 23.79 -18.50 -21.03
CA SER A 429 23.12 -18.78 -19.75
C SER A 429 21.87 -19.65 -19.87
N GLY A 430 21.53 -20.16 -21.06
CA GLY A 430 20.36 -21.02 -21.27
C GLY A 430 19.65 -20.81 -22.61
N LYS A 431 18.70 -21.69 -22.93
CA LYS A 431 17.87 -21.60 -24.14
C LYS A 431 16.59 -20.81 -23.86
N VAL A 432 16.33 -19.79 -24.67
CA VAL A 432 15.20 -18.88 -24.52
C VAL A 432 14.31 -18.96 -25.77
N ALA A 433 13.00 -18.87 -25.59
CA ALA A 433 12.00 -18.83 -26.64
C ALA A 433 11.39 -17.42 -26.75
N HIS A 434 11.32 -16.92 -27.97
CA HIS A 434 10.67 -15.67 -28.37
C HIS A 434 9.36 -16.01 -29.07
N MET A 435 8.24 -15.57 -28.50
CA MET A 435 6.91 -15.72 -29.09
C MET A 435 6.47 -14.34 -29.60
N LEU A 436 6.64 -14.13 -30.91
CA LEU A 436 6.39 -12.87 -31.58
C LEU A 436 4.92 -12.75 -32.00
N LYS A 437 4.32 -11.58 -31.75
CA LYS A 437 2.95 -11.25 -32.16
C LYS A 437 2.88 -9.86 -32.77
N HIS A 438 2.29 -9.76 -33.96
CA HIS A 438 1.82 -8.52 -34.53
C HIS A 438 0.33 -8.37 -34.20
N TRP A 439 -0.02 -7.21 -33.64
CA TRP A 439 -1.36 -6.90 -33.13
C TRP A 439 -2.18 -6.09 -34.11
#